data_AF-A0A293M1P0-F1
#
_entry.id   AF-A0A293M1P0-F1
#
_cell.length_a   1.000
_cell.length_b   1.000
_cell.length_c   1.000
_cell.angle_alpha   90.00
_cell.angle_beta   90.00
_cell.angle_gamma   90.00
#
_symmetry.space_group_name_H-M   'P 1'
#
loop_
_entity.id
_entity.type
_entity.pdbx_description
1 polymer ?
#
loop_
_entity_poly.entity_id
_entity_poly.type
_entity_poly.pdbx_seq_one_letter_code
_entity_poly.pdbx_strand_id
1 'polypeptide(L)'
;MEAEQVVPDVLDSVPGHIVEVVYQAAEVDQGNVLTPTQVQNPPKEKYPTEGDHLYTLCMTDPDAPSRSTPKYREWHLWLVVNIPGTNVTEGETLSEYVGAGPPKGTGLHRYVFFVFWVDFAAT
;
A
#
# COMPACT_ATOMS: atom_id res chain seq x y z
N MET A 1 9.97 6.80 6.36
CA MET A 1 9.95 6.84 4.88
C MET A 1 11.35 6.77 4.28
N GLU A 2 12.26 7.68 4.62
CA GLU A 2 13.65 7.71 4.11
C GLU A 2 14.55 6.67 4.77
N ALA A 3 14.42 6.48 6.10
CA ALA A 3 15.20 5.49 6.85
C ALA A 3 15.01 4.07 6.28
N GLU A 4 13.79 3.74 5.89
CA GLU A 4 13.44 2.46 5.25
C GLU A 4 13.54 2.49 3.73
N GLN A 5 14.05 3.58 3.15
CA GLN A 5 14.21 3.81 1.71
C GLN A 5 12.92 3.68 0.90
N VAL A 6 11.74 3.80 1.51
CA VAL A 6 10.47 3.91 0.77
C VAL A 6 10.49 5.14 -0.12
N VAL A 7 11.09 6.22 0.37
CA VAL A 7 11.60 7.31 -0.46
C VAL A 7 13.11 7.08 -0.60
N PRO A 8 13.68 6.97 -1.81
CA PRO A 8 13.06 7.16 -3.12
C PRO A 8 12.62 5.86 -3.83
N ASP A 9 12.67 4.68 -3.19
CA ASP A 9 12.44 3.41 -3.92
C ASP A 9 11.02 3.25 -4.49
N VAL A 10 10.02 3.85 -3.84
CA VAL A 10 8.57 3.69 -4.13
C VAL A 10 7.90 5.03 -4.37
N LEU A 11 8.22 6.04 -3.56
CA LEU A 11 7.64 7.39 -3.66
C LEU A 11 8.75 8.42 -3.81
N ASP A 12 8.51 9.46 -4.61
CA ASP A 12 9.47 10.54 -4.85
C ASP A 12 9.63 11.48 -3.64
N SER A 13 8.62 11.57 -2.77
CA SER A 13 8.61 12.41 -1.59
C SER A 13 7.73 11.83 -0.48
N VAL A 14 7.96 12.27 0.75
CA VAL A 14 7.13 11.88 1.90
C VAL A 14 5.72 12.47 1.74
N PRO A 15 4.65 11.65 1.77
CA PRO A 15 3.27 12.14 1.76
C PRO A 15 2.96 13.01 2.98
N GLY A 16 2.06 13.98 2.82
CA GLY A 16 1.63 14.88 3.91
C GLY A 16 0.73 14.23 4.97
N HIS A 17 0.21 13.04 4.68
CA HIS A 17 -0.73 12.31 5.54
C HIS A 17 -0.39 10.82 5.60
N ILE A 18 -0.84 10.18 6.68
CA ILE A 18 -0.68 8.74 6.92
C ILE A 18 -1.97 8.04 6.52
N VAL A 19 -1.84 6.91 5.83
CA VAL A 19 -2.94 5.95 5.64
C VAL A 19 -2.96 5.05 6.87
N GLU A 20 -4.03 5.10 7.66
CA GLU A 20 -4.24 4.18 8.77
C GLU A 20 -4.64 2.82 8.19
N VAL A 21 -3.91 1.76 8.52
CA VAL A 21 -4.14 0.41 8.02
C VAL A 21 -4.25 -0.56 9.19
N VAL A 22 -5.45 -1.12 9.37
CA VAL A 22 -5.77 -2.00 10.51
C VAL A 22 -6.25 -3.35 10.00
N TYR A 23 -5.47 -4.39 10.28
CA TYR A 23 -5.86 -5.77 10.08
C TYR A 23 -6.65 -6.29 11.30
N GLN A 24 -7.34 -7.43 11.14
CA GLN A 24 -8.11 -8.03 12.25
C GLN A 24 -7.24 -8.34 13.49
N ALA A 25 -5.96 -8.68 13.29
CA ALA A 25 -5.05 -9.15 14.34
C ALA A 25 -3.80 -8.27 14.52
N ALA A 26 -3.70 -7.15 13.80
CA ALA A 26 -2.51 -6.30 13.81
C ALA A 26 -2.84 -4.90 13.25
N GLU A 27 -1.99 -3.93 13.57
CA GLU A 27 -2.02 -2.59 13.00
C GLU A 27 -0.68 -2.31 12.33
N VAL A 28 -0.70 -1.61 11.21
CA VAL A 28 0.52 -1.13 10.54
C VAL A 28 0.95 0.16 11.23
N ASP A 29 2.17 0.14 11.75
CA ASP A 29 2.80 1.27 12.45
C ASP A 29 4.17 1.54 11.84
N GLN A 30 4.14 2.21 10.69
CA GLN A 30 5.29 2.85 10.02
C GLN A 30 6.61 2.04 9.99
N GLY A 31 6.53 0.75 9.64
CA GLY A 31 7.70 -0.12 9.49
C GLY A 31 7.82 -1.22 10.56
N ASN A 32 6.83 -1.33 11.46
CA ASN A 32 6.72 -2.49 12.34
C ASN A 32 6.66 -3.82 11.56
N VAL A 33 7.13 -4.89 12.19
CA VAL A 33 7.20 -6.22 11.56
C VAL A 33 5.91 -6.99 11.84
N LEU A 34 5.20 -7.36 10.78
CA LEU A 34 4.02 -8.23 10.81
C LEU A 34 4.30 -9.56 10.13
N THR A 35 3.57 -10.60 10.52
CA THR A 35 3.67 -11.94 9.92
C THR A 35 2.70 -12.10 8.74
N PRO A 36 3.00 -12.96 7.75
CA PRO A 36 2.08 -13.29 6.66
C PRO A 36 0.67 -13.67 7.13
N THR A 37 0.55 -14.39 8.24
CA THR A 37 -0.75 -14.78 8.82
C THR A 37 -1.55 -13.59 9.35
N GLN A 38 -0.89 -12.60 9.96
CA GLN A 38 -1.58 -11.40 10.46
C GLN A 38 -2.14 -10.53 9.33
N VAL A 39 -1.53 -10.60 8.14
CA VAL A 39 -1.87 -9.78 6.98
C VAL A 39 -2.46 -10.60 5.82
N GLN A 40 -3.00 -11.79 6.10
CA GLN A 40 -3.49 -12.70 5.05
C GLN A 40 -4.76 -12.18 4.34
N ASN A 41 -5.58 -11.38 5.03
CA ASN A 41 -6.85 -10.85 4.54
C ASN A 41 -6.75 -9.32 4.39
N PRO A 42 -7.58 -8.69 3.54
CA PRO A 42 -7.59 -7.24 3.39
C PRO A 42 -7.76 -6.50 4.73
N PRO A 43 -7.05 -5.38 4.95
CA PRO A 43 -7.23 -4.55 6.12
C PRO A 43 -8.48 -3.66 6.02
N LYS A 44 -8.65 -2.79 7.02
CA LYS A 44 -9.47 -1.58 6.91
C LYS A 44 -8.54 -0.38 6.79
N GLU A 45 -8.91 0.54 5.92
CA GLU A 45 -8.12 1.73 5.61
C GLU A 45 -8.87 3.00 6.03
N LYS A 46 -8.13 3.99 6.51
CA LYS A 46 -8.61 5.36 6.63
C LYS A 46 -7.53 6.33 6.19
N TYR A 47 -7.96 7.39 5.54
CA TYR A 47 -7.10 8.48 5.09
C TYR A 47 -7.95 9.74 4.97
N PRO A 48 -7.36 10.94 5.07
CA PRO A 48 -8.09 12.17 4.88
C PRO A 48 -8.58 12.28 3.43
N THR A 49 -9.76 12.87 3.27
CA THR A 49 -10.37 13.15 1.98
C THR A 49 -10.62 14.65 1.84
N GLU A 50 -10.38 15.18 0.66
CA GLU A 50 -10.71 16.53 0.23
C GLU A 50 -11.81 16.49 -0.84
N GLY A 51 -12.81 17.37 -0.70
CA GLY A 51 -13.88 17.58 -1.68
C GLY A 51 -14.56 16.29 -2.17
N ASP A 52 -14.88 16.30 -3.46
CA ASP A 52 -15.49 15.17 -4.18
C ASP A 52 -14.46 14.43 -5.06
N HIS A 53 -13.18 14.46 -4.66
CA HIS A 53 -12.14 13.74 -5.39
C HIS A 53 -12.36 12.21 -5.32
N LEU A 54 -11.87 11.51 -6.34
CA LEU A 54 -11.75 10.06 -6.32
C LEU A 54 -10.33 9.66 -5.92
N TYR A 55 -10.23 8.56 -5.18
CA TYR A 55 -8.98 8.08 -4.63
C TYR A 55 -8.54 6.77 -5.28
N THR A 56 -7.23 6.56 -5.28
CA THR A 56 -6.58 5.31 -5.66
C THR A 56 -5.77 4.82 -4.47
N LEU A 57 -6.04 3.59 -4.03
CA LEU A 57 -5.28 2.88 -3.01
C LEU A 57 -4.39 1.83 -3.68
N CYS A 58 -3.12 1.79 -3.28
CA CYS A 58 -2.17 0.77 -3.71
C CYS A 58 -1.44 0.15 -2.50
N MET A 59 -1.21 -1.16 -2.57
CA MET A 59 -0.25 -1.89 -1.75
C MET A 59 0.80 -2.52 -2.67
N THR A 60 2.08 -2.28 -2.40
CA THR A 60 3.20 -2.79 -3.24
C THR A 60 4.34 -3.38 -2.42
N ASP A 61 5.04 -4.35 -2.99
CA ASP A 61 6.29 -4.93 -2.49
C ASP A 61 7.46 -4.54 -3.43
N PRO A 62 8.29 -3.55 -3.04
CA PRO A 62 9.47 -3.15 -3.80
C PRO A 62 10.65 -4.09 -3.60
N ASP A 63 10.53 -5.09 -2.73
CA ASP A 63 11.60 -6.00 -2.37
C ASP A 63 11.46 -7.36 -3.07
N ALA A 64 10.51 -7.54 -3.99
CA ALA A 64 10.33 -8.82 -4.68
C ALA A 64 11.48 -9.16 -5.66
N PRO A 65 12.04 -10.40 -5.63
CA PRO A 65 11.81 -11.47 -4.66
C PRO A 65 12.66 -11.36 -3.40
N SER A 66 13.72 -10.54 -3.38
CA SER A 66 14.42 -10.12 -2.16
C SER A 66 14.91 -8.68 -2.27
N ARG A 67 14.97 -7.96 -1.14
CA ARG A 67 15.49 -6.57 -1.10
C ARG A 67 16.91 -6.44 -1.67
N SER A 68 17.73 -7.48 -1.51
CA SER A 68 19.10 -7.51 -2.04
C SER A 68 19.17 -7.65 -3.57
N THR A 69 18.15 -8.27 -4.18
CA THR A 69 18.10 -8.55 -5.61
C THR A 69 16.67 -8.38 -6.13
N PRO A 70 16.12 -7.16 -6.12
CA PRO A 70 14.69 -6.91 -6.29
C PRO A 70 14.30 -6.89 -7.79
N LYS A 71 14.54 -8.00 -8.50
CA LYS A 71 14.32 -8.12 -9.95
C LYS A 71 12.85 -8.00 -10.39
N TYR A 72 11.92 -8.09 -9.45
CA TYR A 72 10.48 -7.94 -9.70
C TYR A 72 9.92 -6.70 -9.01
N ARG A 73 10.77 -5.75 -8.60
CA ARG A 73 10.30 -4.43 -8.14
C ARG A 73 9.54 -3.75 -9.29
N GLU A 74 8.30 -3.34 -9.12
CA GLU A 74 7.38 -3.57 -7.99
C GLU A 74 6.49 -4.80 -8.18
N TRP A 75 6.23 -5.53 -7.09
CA TRP A 75 5.16 -6.53 -7.04
C TRP A 75 3.93 -5.91 -6.39
N HIS A 76 3.00 -5.40 -7.20
CA HIS A 76 1.75 -4.83 -6.69
C HIS A 76 0.86 -5.95 -6.13
N LEU A 77 0.31 -5.72 -4.94
CA LEU A 77 -0.44 -6.70 -4.16
C LEU A 77 -1.90 -6.32 -3.98
N TRP A 78 -2.24 -5.05 -4.18
CA TRP A 78 -3.61 -4.57 -4.17
C TRP A 78 -3.69 -3.23 -4.90
N LEU A 79 -4.64 -3.08 -5.82
CA LEU A 79 -4.87 -1.82 -6.52
C LEU A 79 -6.37 -1.60 -6.70
N VAL A 80 -6.86 -0.51 -6.10
CA VAL A 80 -8.25 -0.08 -6.21
C VAL A 80 -8.27 1.39 -6.60
N VAL A 81 -8.97 1.71 -7.68
CA VAL A 81 -9.08 3.07 -8.23
C VAL A 81 -10.50 3.60 -8.09
N ASN A 82 -10.75 4.86 -8.43
CA ASN A 82 -12.09 5.45 -8.46
C ASN A 82 -12.86 5.34 -7.13
N ILE A 83 -12.15 5.32 -5.99
CA ILE A 83 -12.76 5.18 -4.67
C ILE A 83 -13.45 6.51 -4.28
N PRO A 84 -14.76 6.53 -4.03
CA PRO A 84 -15.43 7.70 -3.46
C PRO A 84 -15.13 7.80 -1.96
N GLY A 85 -14.56 8.93 -1.55
CA GLY A 85 -14.15 9.14 -0.15
C GLY A 85 -13.15 8.08 0.31
N THR A 86 -13.48 7.33 1.36
CA THR A 86 -12.62 6.26 1.91
C THR A 86 -13.20 4.86 1.74
N ASN A 87 -14.37 4.70 1.10
CA ASN A 87 -15.00 3.39 0.99
C ASN A 87 -14.38 2.59 -0.16
N VAL A 88 -13.27 1.88 0.13
CA VAL A 88 -12.52 1.09 -0.86
C VAL A 88 -13.43 0.08 -1.59
N THR A 89 -14.50 -0.41 -0.96
CA THR A 89 -15.45 -1.35 -1.58
C THR A 89 -16.34 -0.73 -2.66
N GLU A 90 -16.44 0.60 -2.72
CA GLU A 90 -17.14 1.33 -3.77
C GLU A 90 -16.23 1.75 -4.94
N GLY A 91 -14.92 1.48 -4.83
CA GLY A 91 -13.97 1.68 -5.92
C GLY A 91 -13.98 0.54 -6.94
N GLU A 92 -13.16 0.70 -7.97
CA GLU A 92 -12.89 -0.30 -9.01
C GLU A 92 -11.59 -1.04 -8.68
N THR A 93 -11.70 -2.33 -8.34
CA THR A 93 -10.53 -3.18 -8.09
C THR A 93 -9.88 -3.60 -9.41
N LEU A 94 -8.66 -3.13 -9.66
CA LEU A 94 -7.85 -3.53 -10.81
C LEU A 94 -6.96 -4.74 -10.50
N SER A 95 -6.49 -4.84 -9.25
CA SER A 95 -5.75 -5.98 -8.73
C SER A 95 -6.29 -6.34 -7.36
N GLU A 96 -6.85 -7.54 -7.22
CA GLU A 96 -7.36 -8.07 -5.95
C GLU A 96 -6.27 -8.14 -4.87
N TYR A 97 -6.69 -8.04 -3.61
CA TYR A 97 -5.77 -8.12 -2.48
C TYR A 97 -5.09 -9.48 -2.41
N VAL A 98 -3.76 -9.46 -2.33
CA VAL A 98 -2.92 -10.62 -2.03
C VAL A 98 -2.08 -10.31 -0.79
N GLY A 99 -2.22 -11.13 0.25
CA GLY A 99 -1.44 -10.97 1.48
C GLY A 99 0.08 -11.16 1.27
N ALA A 100 0.86 -10.78 2.28
CA ALA A 100 2.31 -10.91 2.24
C ALA A 100 2.76 -12.37 2.05
N GLY A 101 3.66 -12.61 1.10
CA GLY A 101 4.21 -13.93 0.78
C GLY A 101 5.69 -13.90 0.43
N PRO A 102 6.58 -13.32 1.28
CA PRO A 102 8.00 -13.24 0.96
C PRO A 102 8.60 -14.65 0.90
N PRO A 103 9.41 -14.99 -0.12
CA PRO A 103 9.98 -16.33 -0.22
C PRO A 103 10.90 -16.66 0.98
N LYS A 104 11.01 -17.94 1.31
CA LYS A 104 11.88 -18.37 2.42
C LYS A 104 13.34 -17.95 2.14
N GLY A 105 13.96 -17.28 3.11
CA GLY A 105 15.36 -16.89 3.06
C GLY A 105 15.65 -15.56 2.36
N THR A 106 14.63 -14.78 1.99
CA THR A 106 14.80 -13.48 1.33
C THR A 106 14.86 -12.29 2.29
N GLY A 107 14.64 -12.54 3.59
CA GLY A 107 14.66 -11.51 4.64
C GLY A 107 13.30 -10.83 4.80
N LEU A 108 13.32 -9.61 5.33
CA LEU A 108 12.13 -8.77 5.44
C LEU A 108 11.86 -8.09 4.10
N HIS A 109 10.58 -8.04 3.73
CA HIS A 109 10.07 -7.26 2.62
C HIS A 109 9.29 -6.07 3.18
N ARG A 110 9.43 -4.92 2.53
CA ARG A 110 8.60 -3.74 2.78
C ARG A 110 7.27 -3.94 2.05
N TYR A 111 6.17 -3.73 2.74
CA TYR A 111 4.85 -3.67 2.12
C TYR A 111 4.33 -2.25 2.31
N VAL A 112 4.25 -1.50 1.21
CA VAL A 112 3.99 -0.07 1.25
C VAL A 112 2.57 0.21 0.81
N PHE A 113 1.78 0.81 1.69
CA PHE A 113 0.48 1.36 1.37
C PHE A 113 0.62 2.84 1.02
N PHE A 114 -0.02 3.27 -0.05
CA PHE A 114 -0.14 4.69 -0.40
C PHE A 114 -1.47 4.97 -1.10
N VAL A 115 -1.92 6.21 -0.96
CA VAL A 115 -3.15 6.71 -1.57
C VAL A 115 -2.84 7.97 -2.37
N PHE A 116 -3.38 8.05 -3.58
CA PHE A 116 -3.41 9.27 -4.39
C PHE A 116 -4.87 9.68 -4.62
N TRP A 117 -5.13 10.98 -4.72
CA TRP A 117 -6.37 11.47 -5.31
C TRP A 117 -6.15 11.85 -6.76
N VAL A 118 -7.24 11.84 -7.53
CA VAL A 118 -7.23 12.24 -8.93
C VAL A 118 -7.96 13.58 -9.08
N ASP A 119 -7.27 14.55 -9.67
CA ASP A 119 -7.89 15.76 -10.19
C ASP A 119 -8.42 15.47 -11.59
N PHE A 120 -9.74 15.39 -11.73
CA PHE A 120 -10.34 15.53 -13.04
C PHE A 120 -10.27 17.01 -13.40
N ALA A 121 -9.32 17.39 -14.26
CA ALA A 121 -9.38 18.69 -14.89
C ALA A 121 -10.72 18.77 -15.63
N ALA A 122 -11.62 19.65 -15.19
CA ALA A 122 -12.83 19.94 -15.93
C ALA A 122 -12.42 20.45 -17.31
N THR A 123 -12.65 19.63 -18.34
CA THR A 123 -12.48 19.99 -19.75
C THR A 123 -13.51 21.02 -20.17
#